data_AF-A0AB38A1Z3-F1
#
_entry.id   AF-A0AB38A1Z3-F1
#
_cell.length_a   1.000
_cell.length_b   1.000
_cell.length_c   1.000
_cell.angle_alpha   90.00
_cell.angle_beta   90.00
_cell.angle_gamma   90.00
#
_symmetry.space_group_name_H-M   'P 1'
#
loop_
_entity.id
_entity.type
_entity.pdbx_description
1 polymer ?
#
loop_
_entity_poly.entity_id
_entity_poly.type
_entity_poly.pdbx_seq_one_letter_code
_entity_poly.pdbx_strand_id
1 'polypeptide(L)'
;MDELKKIFLAGVGITSTSIEKAEKLINEMVEKGRVTVQEGKELQTELTRKASTIVPATKAELDNLPFAKKEDVEALEAKMDAINAKLDQLLSK
;
A
#
# COMPACT_ATOMS: atom_id res chain seq x y z
N MET A 1 -6.33 -6.81 -17.08
CA MET A 1 -7.33 -6.33 -16.09
C MET A 1 -7.01 -6.82 -14.69
N ASP A 2 -6.73 -8.12 -14.48
CA ASP A 2 -6.45 -8.68 -13.14
C ASP A 2 -5.24 -8.08 -12.40
N GLU A 3 -4.17 -7.70 -13.09
CA GLU A 3 -3.00 -7.08 -12.45
C GLU A 3 -3.32 -5.70 -11.87
N LEU A 4 -4.09 -4.87 -12.58
CA LEU A 4 -4.55 -3.59 -12.04
C LEU A 4 -5.44 -3.79 -10.82
N LYS A 5 -6.35 -4.78 -10.86
CA LYS A 5 -7.16 -5.15 -9.70
C LYS A 5 -6.30 -5.60 -8.52
N LYS A 6 -5.27 -6.42 -8.76
CA LYS A 6 -4.35 -6.92 -7.74
C LYS A 6 -3.46 -5.81 -7.17
N ILE A 7 -2.91 -4.94 -7.99
CA ILE A 7 -2.10 -3.79 -7.57
C ILE A 7 -2.97 -2.81 -6.76
N PHE A 8 -4.19 -2.59 -7.22
CA PHE A 8 -5.16 -1.78 -6.52
C PHE A 8 -5.52 -2.38 -5.15
N LEU A 9 -5.86 -3.67 -5.10
CA LEU A 9 -6.14 -4.40 -3.86
C LEU A 9 -4.91 -4.48 -2.94
N ALA A 10 -3.70 -4.52 -3.49
CA ALA A 10 -2.45 -4.52 -2.72
C ALA A 10 -2.10 -3.14 -2.16
N GLY A 11 -2.52 -2.06 -2.83
CA GLY A 11 -2.33 -0.68 -2.37
C GLY A 11 -3.40 -0.21 -1.38
N VAL A 12 -4.56 -0.86 -1.35
CA VAL A 12 -5.67 -0.54 -0.43
C VAL A 12 -5.42 -1.27 0.89
N GLY A 13 -4.95 -0.54 1.89
CA GLY A 13 -4.86 -1.07 3.25
C GLY A 13 -6.22 -1.50 3.80
N ILE A 14 -6.21 -2.34 4.83
CA ILE A 14 -7.38 -2.99 5.42
C ILE A 14 -8.12 -2.12 6.46
N THR A 15 -8.42 -0.87 6.08
CA THR A 15 -9.15 0.08 6.93
C THR A 15 -10.46 0.51 6.25
N SER A 16 -11.48 0.88 7.03
CA SER A 16 -12.76 1.39 6.49
C SER A 16 -12.54 2.56 5.51
N THR A 17 -11.71 3.52 5.92
CA THR A 17 -11.36 4.70 5.10
C THR A 17 -10.64 4.31 3.81
N SER A 18 -9.84 3.24 3.82
CA SER A 18 -9.17 2.75 2.62
C SER A 18 -10.15 2.09 1.64
N ILE A 19 -11.14 1.34 2.13
CA ILE A 19 -12.20 0.75 1.30
C ILE A 19 -13.04 1.86 0.64
N GLU A 20 -13.45 2.87 1.41
CA GLU A 20 -14.17 4.04 0.88
C GLU A 20 -13.36 4.77 -0.22
N LYS A 21 -12.05 4.92 -0.03
CA LYS A 21 -11.15 5.50 -1.05
C LYS A 21 -11.04 4.62 -2.30
N ALA A 22 -11.03 3.31 -2.13
CA ALA A 22 -10.98 2.37 -3.23
C ALA A 22 -12.26 2.41 -4.08
N GLU A 23 -13.43 2.46 -3.45
CA GLU A 23 -14.70 2.65 -4.14
C GLU A 23 -14.73 3.97 -4.94
N LYS A 24 -14.23 5.06 -4.35
CA LYS A 24 -14.12 6.35 -5.04
C LYS A 24 -13.20 6.28 -6.27
N LEU A 25 -12.06 5.61 -6.17
CA LEU A 25 -11.13 5.43 -7.30
C LEU A 25 -11.75 4.60 -8.44
N ILE A 26 -12.54 3.58 -8.13
CA ILE A 26 -13.28 2.80 -9.15
C ILE A 26 -14.27 3.71 -9.88
N ASN A 27 -15.04 4.52 -9.15
CA ASN A 27 -15.99 5.46 -9.76
C ASN A 27 -15.29 6.49 -10.65
N GLU A 28 -14.16 7.04 -10.22
CA GLU A 28 -13.37 7.95 -11.07
C GLU A 28 -12.88 7.29 -12.36
N MET A 29 -12.51 6.00 -12.32
CA MET A 29 -12.09 5.27 -13.52
C MET A 29 -13.25 5.05 -14.50
N VAL A 30 -14.47 4.88 -13.99
CA VAL A 30 -15.70 4.81 -14.79
C VAL A 30 -16.03 6.16 -15.43
N GLU A 31 -16.00 7.24 -14.65
CA GLU A 31 -16.25 8.60 -15.14
C GLU A 31 -15.24 9.03 -16.20
N LYS A 32 -13.97 8.65 -16.02
CA LYS A 32 -12.89 8.92 -17.00
C LYS A 32 -12.94 7.99 -18.23
N GLY A 33 -13.92 7.08 -18.32
CA GLY A 33 -14.06 6.12 -19.42
C GLY A 33 -12.93 5.10 -19.52
N ARG A 34 -12.11 4.95 -18.47
CA ARG A 34 -11.00 3.99 -18.42
C ARG A 34 -11.50 2.57 -18.12
N VAL A 35 -12.67 2.47 -17.51
CA VAL A 35 -13.38 1.24 -17.16
C VAL A 35 -14.84 1.43 -17.58
N THR A 36 -15.48 0.39 -18.10
CA THR A 36 -16.91 0.48 -18.43
C THR A 36 -17.78 0.56 -17.18
N VAL A 37 -18.98 1.14 -17.26
CA VAL A 37 -19.92 1.22 -16.13
C VAL A 37 -20.22 -0.17 -15.55
N GLN A 38 -20.29 -1.19 -16.41
CA GLN A 38 -20.60 -2.55 -16.01
C GLN A 38 -19.44 -3.21 -15.27
N GLU A 39 -18.21 -3.06 -15.77
CA GLU A 39 -17.00 -3.53 -15.09
C GLU A 39 -16.75 -2.79 -13.77
N GLY A 40 -17.07 -1.50 -13.70
CA GLY A 40 -16.96 -0.71 -12.47
C GLY A 40 -17.88 -1.21 -11.36
N LYS A 41 -19.13 -1.54 -11.70
CA LYS A 41 -20.09 -2.14 -10.74
C LYS A 41 -19.63 -3.52 -10.26
N GLU A 42 -19.10 -4.33 -11.16
CA GLU A 42 -18.57 -5.65 -10.83
C GLU A 42 -17.34 -5.55 -9.91
N LEU A 43 -16.44 -4.61 -10.23
CA LEU A 43 -15.27 -4.27 -9.41
C LEU A 43 -15.64 -3.83 -7.99
N GLN A 44 -16.62 -2.95 -7.86
CA GLN A 44 -17.06 -2.47 -6.55
C GLN A 44 -17.70 -3.60 -5.73
N THR A 45 -18.52 -4.44 -6.36
CA THR A 45 -19.13 -5.61 -5.70
C THR A 45 -18.06 -6.61 -5.22
N GLU A 46 -17.06 -6.89 -6.07
CA GLU A 46 -15.89 -7.72 -5.74
C GLU A 46 -15.09 -7.14 -4.57
N LEU A 47 -14.85 -5.83 -4.58
CA LEU A 47 -14.11 -5.12 -3.55
C LEU A 47 -14.83 -5.21 -2.19
N THR A 48 -16.13 -4.87 -2.13
CA THR A 48 -16.92 -4.95 -0.89
C THR A 48 -16.99 -6.40 -0.38
N ARG A 49 -17.17 -7.37 -1.28
CA ARG A 49 -17.17 -8.80 -0.93
C ARG A 49 -15.83 -9.23 -0.33
N LYS A 50 -14.71 -8.92 -0.98
CA LYS A 50 -13.36 -9.25 -0.47
C LYS A 50 -13.07 -8.51 0.84
N ALA A 51 -13.45 -7.25 0.96
CA ALA A 51 -13.29 -6.47 2.18
C ALA A 51 -14.04 -7.09 3.36
N SER A 52 -15.26 -7.60 3.15
CA SER A 52 -16.01 -8.29 4.21
C SER A 52 -15.37 -9.60 4.68
N THR A 53 -14.55 -10.23 3.83
CA THR A 53 -13.79 -11.45 4.18
C THR A 53 -12.43 -11.15 4.81
N ILE A 54 -11.97 -9.91 4.73
CA ILE A 54 -10.71 -9.47 5.30
C ILE A 54 -10.99 -9.00 6.73
N VAL A 55 -10.41 -9.70 7.71
CA VAL A 55 -10.37 -9.20 9.08
C VAL A 55 -9.44 -7.99 9.07
N PRO A 56 -9.88 -6.80 9.51
CA PRO A 56 -9.00 -5.64 9.61
C PRO A 56 -7.88 -5.99 10.57
N ALA A 57 -6.64 -6.07 10.07
CA ALA A 57 -5.52 -6.39 10.93
C ALA A 57 -5.38 -5.28 11.96
N THR A 58 -5.34 -5.70 13.21
CA THR A 58 -5.03 -4.81 14.32
C THR A 58 -3.59 -4.33 14.19
N LYS A 59 -3.30 -3.17 14.78
CA LYS A 59 -1.93 -2.63 14.82
C LYS A 59 -0.94 -3.65 15.39
N ALA A 60 -1.37 -4.45 16.38
CA ALA A 60 -0.58 -5.51 16.98
C ALA A 60 -0.28 -6.67 16.02
N GLU A 61 -1.21 -7.03 15.13
CA GLU A 61 -0.95 -8.05 14.10
C GLU A 61 0.01 -7.53 13.03
N LEU A 62 -0.15 -6.27 12.61
CA LEU A 62 0.79 -5.61 11.70
C LEU A 62 2.20 -5.49 12.30
N ASP A 63 2.29 -5.22 13.60
CA ASP A 63 3.55 -5.09 14.34
C ASP A 63 4.34 -6.40 14.45
N ASN A 64 3.67 -7.56 14.32
CA ASN A 64 4.27 -8.89 14.35
C ASN A 64 4.60 -9.43 12.95
N LEU A 65 4.24 -8.72 11.88
CA LEU A 65 4.62 -9.12 10.54
C LEU A 65 6.11 -8.80 10.29
N PRO A 66 6.83 -9.64 9.54
CA PRO A 66 8.25 -9.45 9.24
C PRO A 66 8.49 -8.35 8.18
N PHE A 67 7.77 -7.23 8.29
CA PHE A 67 7.93 -6.06 7.44
C PHE A 67 8.80 -5.02 8.15
N ALA A 68 9.63 -4.33 7.37
CA ALA A 68 10.40 -3.21 7.88
C ALA A 68 9.46 -2.09 8.32
N LYS A 69 9.58 -1.68 9.58
CA LYS A 69 8.84 -0.54 10.13
C LYS A 69 9.55 0.75 9.78
N LYS A 70 8.86 1.88 10.00
CA LYS A 70 9.43 3.21 9.74
C LYS A 70 10.72 3.42 10.54
N GLU A 71 10.73 2.93 11.78
CA GLU A 71 11.87 3.01 12.68
C GLU A 71 13.07 2.20 12.16
N ASP A 72 12.83 1.05 11.51
CA ASP A 72 13.88 0.24 10.90
C ASP A 72 14.53 0.96 9.71
N VAL A 73 13.74 1.69 8.94
CA VAL A 73 14.21 2.51 7.81
C VAL A 73 15.04 3.69 8.31
N GLU A 74 14.56 4.42 9.32
CA GLU A 74 15.29 5.54 9.92
C GLU A 74 16.62 5.10 10.53
N ALA A 75 16.64 3.95 11.22
CA ALA A 75 17.88 3.37 11.76
C ALA A 75 18.85 2.94 10.66
N LEU A 76 18.34 2.52 9.50
CA LEU A 76 19.17 2.16 8.35
C LEU A 76 19.76 3.40 7.65
N GLU A 77 18.97 4.47 7.51
CA GLU A 77 19.44 5.76 6.98
C GLU A 77 20.58 6.32 7.85
N ALA A 78 20.40 6.34 9.17
CA ALA A 78 21.45 6.81 10.08
C ALA A 78 22.74 5.99 10.00
N LYS A 79 22.64 4.66 9.81
CA LYS A 79 23.81 3.80 9.57
C LYS A 79 24.48 4.09 8.24
N MET A 80 23.69 4.37 7.19
CA MET A 80 24.21 4.74 5.88
C MET A 80 25.02 6.04 5.96
N ASP A 81 24.49 7.05 6.64
CA ASP A 81 25.16 8.34 6.84
C ASP A 81 26.47 8.17 7.61
N ALA A 82 26.46 7.35 8.67
CA ALA A 82 27.67 7.06 9.45
C ALA A 82 28.74 6.32 8.62
N ILE A 83 28.33 5.42 7.72
CA ILE A 83 29.23 4.72 6.80
C ILE A 83 29.80 5.71 5.78
N ASN A 84 28.97 6.56 5.18
CA ASN A 84 29.40 7.57 4.22
C ASN A 84 30.39 8.55 4.85
N ALA A 85 30.13 9.05 6.05
CA ALA A 85 31.05 9.94 6.76
C ALA A 85 32.41 9.28 7.03
N LYS A 86 32.42 7.98 7.37
CA LYS A 86 33.67 7.22 7.53
C LYS A 86 34.41 7.01 6.21
N LEU A 87 33.67 6.76 5.12
CA LEU A 87 34.24 6.63 3.79
C LEU A 87 34.91 7.95 3.35
N ASP A 88 34.25 9.08 3.56
CA ASP A 88 34.81 10.41 3.26
C ASP A 88 36.07 10.70 4.10
N GLN A 89 36.10 10.28 5.36
CA GLN A 89 37.30 10.38 6.20
C GLN A 89 38.47 9.52 5.71
N LEU A 90 38.18 8.37 5.11
CA LEU A 90 39.20 7.48 4.55
C LEU A 90 39.69 7.93 3.18
N LEU A 91 38.82 8.56 2.38
CA LEU A 91 39.15 9.09 1.06
C LEU A 91 39.83 10.48 1.12
N SER A 92 39.67 11.21 2.22
CA SER A 92 40.33 12.50 2.46
C SER A 92 41.70 12.38 3.16
N LYS A 93 42.14 11.16 3.47
CA LYS A 93 43.52 10.83 3.86
C LYS A 93 44.36 10.45 2.66
#